data_AF-A0AAU9WZP1-F1
#
_entry.id   AF-A0AAU9WZP1-F1
#
_cell.length_a   1.000
_cell.length_b   1.000
_cell.length_c   1.000
_cell.angle_alpha   90.00
_cell.angle_beta   90.00
_cell.angle_gamma   90.00
#
_symmetry.space_group_name_H-M   'P 1'
#
loop_
_entity.id
_entity.type
_entity.pdbx_description
1 polymer ?
#
loop_
_entity_poly.entity_id
_entity_poly.type
_entity_poly.pdbx_seq_one_letter_code
_entity_poly.pdbx_strand_id
1 'polypeptide(L)'
;MNNLTGYIHNVSPVKHSNKTRYFDMLIQTEATKVRGVCFSSSKHLDFERCSKQKSSVKISNFTIKSDSVLMNARVQIEELKEVTFLREEIPSTLNISMLSNVLGVQNFMCYRQCCKCNKKLPATPGNVVKCETCGLRQKVSACSSQYHLQALLRHDDINTTVTFF
;
A
#
# COMPACT_ATOMS: atom_id res chain seq x y z
N MET A 1 -9.24 -23.07 -21.88
CA MET A 1 -9.27 -21.65 -21.47
C MET A 1 -9.05 -21.61 -19.98
N ASN A 2 -8.15 -20.75 -19.50
CA ASN A 2 -7.84 -20.67 -18.08
C ASN A 2 -8.98 -19.92 -17.36
N ASN A 3 -9.45 -20.49 -16.25
CA ASN A 3 -10.43 -19.88 -15.36
C ASN A 3 -9.79 -19.73 -13.97
N LEU A 4 -10.10 -18.63 -13.30
CA LEU A 4 -9.64 -18.33 -11.96
C LEU A 4 -10.85 -17.91 -11.13
N THR A 5 -11.00 -18.50 -9.95
CA THR A 5 -12.10 -18.18 -9.04
C THR A 5 -11.54 -17.58 -7.76
N GLY A 6 -12.18 -16.52 -7.26
CA GLY A 6 -11.85 -15.98 -5.95
C GLY A 6 -12.33 -14.57 -5.68
N TYR A 7 -11.69 -13.92 -4.73
CA TYR A 7 -12.02 -12.56 -4.30
C TYR A 7 -10.99 -11.55 -4.81
N ILE A 8 -11.46 -10.38 -5.23
CA ILE A 8 -10.59 -9.27 -5.63
C ILE A 8 -10.34 -8.37 -4.43
N HIS A 9 -9.08 -7.97 -4.25
CA HIS A 9 -8.63 -7.07 -3.21
C HIS A 9 -7.72 -5.99 -3.80
N ASN A 10 -7.67 -4.85 -3.13
CA ASN A 10 -6.66 -3.80 -3.34
C ASN A 10 -6.50 -3.40 -4.81
N VAL A 11 -7.62 -3.13 -5.49
CA VAL A 11 -7.60 -2.58 -6.85
C VAL A 11 -6.92 -1.21 -6.81
N SER A 12 -5.82 -1.06 -7.54
CA SER A 12 -5.09 0.21 -7.59
C SER A 12 -5.85 1.23 -8.45
N PRO A 13 -5.58 2.54 -8.29
CA PRO A 13 -5.91 3.52 -9.31
C PRO A 13 -5.32 3.11 -10.66
N VAL A 14 -5.87 3.65 -11.75
CA VAL A 14 -5.30 3.44 -13.08
C VAL A 14 -3.92 4.12 -13.14
N LYS A 15 -2.88 3.30 -13.28
CA LYS A 15 -1.49 3.70 -13.45
C LYS A 15 -1.19 3.94 -14.93
N HIS A 16 -0.20 4.80 -15.16
CA HIS A 16 0.26 5.16 -16.48
C HIS A 16 1.69 4.65 -16.69
N SER A 17 1.90 3.88 -17.75
CA SER A 17 3.23 3.67 -18.33
C SER A 17 3.34 4.45 -19.63
N ASN A 18 4.55 4.54 -20.18
CA ASN A 18 4.80 5.23 -21.45
C ASN A 18 3.98 4.68 -22.63
N LYS A 19 3.50 3.43 -22.55
CA LYS A 19 2.83 2.74 -23.67
C LYS A 19 1.39 2.35 -23.36
N THR A 20 1.00 2.22 -22.10
CA THR A 20 -0.28 1.61 -21.73
C THR A 20 -0.73 2.06 -20.34
N ARG A 21 -2.04 2.20 -20.17
CA ARG A 21 -2.70 2.36 -18.86
C ARG A 21 -3.05 1.01 -18.29
N TYR A 22 -2.79 0.82 -17.01
CA TYR A 22 -3.05 -0.46 -16.35
C TYR A 22 -3.43 -0.25 -14.90
N PHE A 23 -4.01 -1.25 -14.27
CA PHE A 23 -4.20 -1.29 -12.83
C PHE A 23 -3.86 -2.69 -12.32
N ASP A 24 -3.41 -2.77 -11.08
CA ASP A 24 -3.13 -4.05 -10.42
C ASP A 24 -4.10 -4.29 -9.26
N MET A 25 -4.18 -5.56 -8.88
CA MET A 25 -5.01 -6.05 -7.81
C MET A 25 -4.37 -7.31 -7.20
N LEU A 26 -4.88 -7.72 -6.06
CA LEU A 26 -4.60 -9.02 -5.48
C LEU A 26 -5.84 -9.90 -5.64
N ILE A 27 -5.65 -11.13 -6.12
CA ILE A 27 -6.72 -12.10 -6.31
C ILE A 27 -6.51 -13.23 -5.31
N GLN A 28 -7.41 -13.32 -4.33
CA GLN A 28 -7.41 -14.40 -3.36
C GLN A 28 -8.12 -15.61 -3.96
N THR A 29 -7.38 -16.67 -4.23
CA THR A 29 -7.91 -17.99 -4.57
C THR A 29 -7.99 -18.87 -3.31
N GLU A 30 -8.52 -20.09 -3.45
CA GLU A 30 -8.55 -21.08 -2.36
C GLU A 30 -7.14 -21.44 -1.87
N ALA A 31 -6.19 -21.60 -2.81
CA ALA A 31 -4.85 -22.09 -2.50
C ALA A 31 -3.87 -20.97 -2.12
N THR A 32 -4.00 -19.81 -2.77
CA THR A 32 -3.01 -18.73 -2.65
C THR A 32 -3.56 -17.39 -3.09
N LYS A 33 -2.77 -16.33 -2.90
CA LYS A 33 -3.05 -14.99 -3.37
C LYS A 33 -2.13 -14.69 -4.54
N VAL A 34 -2.70 -14.30 -5.67
CA VAL A 34 -1.94 -14.02 -6.90
C VAL A 34 -2.07 -12.57 -7.31
N ARG A 35 -1.00 -12.01 -7.86
CA ARG A 35 -1.02 -10.64 -8.41
C ARG A 35 -1.77 -10.62 -9.74
N GLY A 36 -2.79 -9.78 -9.84
CA GLY A 36 -3.49 -9.48 -11.09
C GLY A 36 -3.01 -8.14 -11.67
N VAL A 37 -2.86 -8.06 -12.98
CA VAL A 37 -2.57 -6.83 -13.72
C VAL A 37 -3.48 -6.75 -14.93
N CYS A 38 -4.28 -5.69 -15.03
CA CYS A 38 -5.17 -5.46 -16.17
C CYS A 38 -4.73 -4.25 -16.98
N PHE A 39 -4.45 -4.46 -18.27
CA PHE A 39 -4.03 -3.44 -19.23
C PHE A 39 -5.21 -2.75 -19.95
N SER A 40 -6.43 -2.93 -19.45
CA SER A 40 -7.65 -2.34 -20.01
C SER A 40 -8.32 -1.42 -19.00
N SER A 41 -8.00 -0.13 -19.02
CA SER A 41 -8.58 0.84 -18.07
C SER A 41 -10.11 0.89 -18.09
N SER A 42 -10.75 0.54 -19.21
CA SER A 42 -12.22 0.41 -19.30
C SER A 42 -12.83 -0.64 -18.37
N LYS A 43 -12.03 -1.61 -17.91
CA LYS A 43 -12.46 -2.65 -16.96
C LYS A 43 -12.28 -2.25 -15.51
N HIS A 44 -11.64 -1.10 -15.22
CA HIS A 44 -11.30 -0.71 -13.85
C HIS A 44 -12.52 -0.66 -12.93
N LEU A 45 -13.62 -0.01 -13.36
CA LEU A 45 -14.85 0.10 -12.57
C LEU A 45 -15.49 -1.26 -12.23
N ASP A 46 -15.40 -2.24 -13.14
CA ASP A 46 -15.94 -3.58 -12.89
C ASP A 46 -15.17 -4.27 -11.76
N PHE A 47 -13.84 -4.22 -11.80
CA PHE A 47 -12.97 -4.84 -10.79
C PHE A 47 -13.05 -4.11 -9.45
N GLU A 48 -13.09 -2.78 -9.46
CA GLU A 48 -13.29 -1.94 -8.29
C GLU A 48 -14.62 -2.27 -7.59
N ARG A 49 -15.69 -2.42 -8.36
CA ARG A 49 -17.02 -2.80 -7.86
C ARG A 49 -17.00 -4.16 -7.18
N CYS A 50 -16.43 -5.19 -7.84
CA CYS A 50 -16.32 -6.53 -7.25
C CYS A 50 -15.48 -6.53 -5.97
N SER A 51 -14.39 -5.76 -5.94
CA SER A 51 -13.55 -5.60 -4.73
C SER A 51 -14.32 -4.97 -3.57
N LYS A 52 -15.12 -3.93 -3.83
CA LYS A 52 -15.91 -3.21 -2.80
C LYS A 52 -17.10 -4.02 -2.31
N GLN A 53 -17.77 -4.73 -3.20
CA GLN A 53 -18.90 -5.61 -2.87
C GLN A 53 -18.47 -6.88 -2.13
N LYS A 54 -17.16 -7.16 -2.09
CA LYS A 54 -16.59 -8.38 -1.50
C LYS A 54 -17.20 -9.66 -2.10
N SER A 55 -17.67 -9.60 -3.34
CA SER A 55 -18.29 -10.73 -4.02
C SER A 55 -17.23 -11.68 -4.56
N SER A 56 -17.53 -12.97 -4.54
CA SER A 56 -16.69 -13.96 -5.22
C SER A 56 -16.89 -13.84 -6.73
N VAL A 57 -15.81 -13.99 -7.49
CA VAL A 57 -15.83 -13.83 -8.94
C VAL A 57 -15.13 -14.96 -9.66
N LYS A 58 -15.56 -15.21 -10.89
CA LYS A 58 -14.86 -15.99 -11.91
C LYS A 58 -14.23 -15.05 -12.92
N ILE A 59 -12.94 -15.21 -13.16
CA ILE A 59 -12.17 -14.47 -14.15
C ILE A 59 -11.75 -15.42 -15.26
N SER A 60 -11.98 -15.04 -16.51
CA SER A 60 -11.58 -15.81 -17.70
C SER A 60 -10.90 -14.92 -18.74
N ASN A 61 -10.29 -15.53 -19.76
CA ASN A 61 -9.55 -14.85 -20.83
C ASN A 61 -8.34 -14.02 -20.35
N PHE A 62 -7.49 -14.65 -19.54
CA PHE A 62 -6.23 -14.09 -19.04
C PHE A 62 -5.02 -14.94 -19.46
N THR A 63 -3.82 -14.39 -19.27
CA THR A 63 -2.54 -15.08 -19.46
C THR A 63 -1.78 -15.13 -18.13
N ILE A 64 -1.06 -16.21 -17.84
CA ILE A 64 -0.18 -16.28 -16.68
C ILE A 64 1.25 -16.02 -17.14
N LYS A 65 1.95 -15.10 -16.48
CA LYS A 65 3.37 -14.83 -16.71
C LYS A 65 4.04 -14.45 -15.38
N SER A 66 5.13 -15.13 -15.04
CA SER A 66 5.89 -14.86 -13.80
C SER A 66 4.97 -14.78 -12.57
N ASP A 67 4.14 -15.82 -12.40
CA ASP A 67 3.15 -15.96 -11.31
C ASP A 67 2.11 -14.83 -11.21
N SER A 68 2.01 -13.99 -12.25
CA SER A 68 1.04 -12.90 -12.35
C SER A 68 -0.04 -13.23 -13.38
N VAL A 69 -1.27 -12.89 -13.03
CA VAL A 69 -2.45 -12.99 -13.91
C VAL A 69 -2.55 -11.71 -14.73
N LEU A 70 -2.23 -11.79 -16.01
CA LEU A 70 -2.26 -10.67 -16.95
C LEU A 70 -3.56 -10.65 -17.74
N MET A 71 -4.26 -9.53 -17.68
CA MET A 71 -5.58 -9.33 -18.25
C MET A 71 -5.55 -8.19 -19.28
N ASN A 72 -6.31 -8.35 -20.36
CA ASN A 72 -6.46 -7.36 -21.41
C ASN A 72 -7.95 -7.04 -21.63
N ALA A 73 -8.30 -6.30 -22.68
CA ALA A 73 -9.69 -5.91 -22.97
C ALA A 73 -10.69 -7.08 -23.10
N ARG A 74 -10.20 -8.29 -23.39
CA ARG A 74 -11.02 -9.52 -23.52
C ARG A 74 -11.31 -10.23 -22.21
N VAL A 75 -10.73 -9.77 -21.08
CA VAL A 75 -10.99 -10.37 -19.78
C VAL A 75 -12.48 -10.30 -19.47
N GLN A 76 -13.01 -11.40 -18.96
CA GLN A 76 -14.37 -11.47 -18.45
C GLN A 76 -14.32 -11.70 -16.94
N ILE A 77 -15.21 -11.02 -16.24
CA ILE A 77 -15.40 -11.12 -14.80
C ILE A 77 -16.88 -11.34 -14.56
N GLU A 78 -17.20 -12.41 -13.84
CA GLU A 78 -18.57 -12.82 -13.54
C GLU A 78 -18.69 -13.05 -12.04
N GLU A 79 -19.74 -12.53 -11.42
CA GLU A 79 -20.03 -12.82 -10.01
C GLU A 79 -20.48 -14.26 -9.84
N LEU A 80 -19.99 -14.89 -8.79
CA LEU A 80 -20.40 -16.21 -8.35
C LEU A 80 -21.22 -16.09 -7.07
N LYS A 81 -22.26 -16.93 -6.96
CA LYS A 81 -23.12 -16.96 -5.78
C LYS A 81 -22.40 -17.53 -4.56
N GLU A 82 -21.62 -18.60 -4.76
CA GLU A 82 -20.91 -19.29 -3.69
C GLU A 82 -19.57 -19.84 -4.19
N VAL A 83 -18.59 -19.86 -3.29
CA VAL A 83 -17.27 -20.48 -3.45
C VAL A 83 -16.95 -21.31 -2.20
N THR A 84 -16.05 -22.28 -2.33
CA THR A 84 -15.72 -23.25 -1.26
C THR A 84 -14.87 -22.68 -0.13
N PHE A 85 -14.42 -21.43 -0.22
CA PHE A 85 -13.50 -20.80 0.71
C PHE A 85 -13.95 -19.38 1.07
N LEU A 86 -13.60 -18.94 2.28
CA LEU A 86 -13.99 -17.62 2.79
C LEU A 86 -13.02 -16.53 2.33
N ARG A 87 -13.55 -15.33 2.10
CA ARG A 87 -12.75 -14.13 1.89
C ARG A 87 -11.97 -13.79 3.16
N GLU A 88 -10.68 -13.53 3.02
CA GLU A 88 -9.84 -12.99 4.08
C GLU A 88 -9.89 -11.46 4.10
N GLU A 89 -9.74 -10.84 5.28
CA GLU A 89 -9.48 -9.40 5.35
C GLU A 89 -7.99 -9.14 5.10
N ILE A 90 -7.69 -8.62 3.90
CA ILE A 90 -6.33 -8.29 3.48
C ILE A 90 -6.13 -6.79 3.68
N PRO A 91 -5.18 -6.36 4.52
CA PRO A 91 -4.87 -4.95 4.68
C PRO A 91 -4.52 -4.31 3.34
N SER A 92 -5.14 -3.18 3.03
CA SER A 92 -4.74 -2.37 1.88
C SER A 92 -3.41 -1.70 2.19
N THR A 93 -2.39 -1.94 1.35
CA THR A 93 -1.18 -1.12 1.35
C THR A 93 -1.53 0.21 0.71
N LEU A 94 -1.84 1.22 1.54
CA LEU A 94 -2.03 2.59 1.08
C LEU A 94 -0.69 3.11 0.54
N ASN A 95 -0.59 3.24 -0.78
CA ASN A 95 0.54 3.91 -1.41
C ASN A 95 0.26 5.41 -1.50
N ILE A 96 1.31 6.25 -1.44
CA ILE A 96 1.16 7.72 -1.53
C ILE A 96 0.41 8.13 -2.81
N SER A 97 0.57 7.39 -3.91
CA SER A 97 -0.13 7.63 -5.17
C SER A 97 -1.64 7.37 -5.14
N MET A 98 -2.16 6.74 -4.08
CA MET A 98 -3.59 6.48 -3.87
C MET A 98 -4.25 7.58 -3.03
N LEU A 99 -3.46 8.51 -2.48
CA LEU A 99 -3.97 9.63 -1.72
C LEU A 99 -4.57 10.67 -2.65
N SER A 100 -5.79 11.12 -2.37
CA SER A 100 -6.42 12.16 -3.17
C SER A 100 -5.84 13.53 -2.86
N ASN A 101 -5.48 13.79 -1.59
CA ASN A 101 -4.82 15.03 -1.15
C ASN A 101 -4.13 14.86 0.22
N VAL A 102 -3.04 15.61 0.43
CA VAL A 102 -2.54 15.94 1.77
C VAL A 102 -3.38 17.09 2.30
N LEU A 103 -4.15 16.89 3.36
CA LEU A 103 -5.03 17.92 3.92
C LEU A 103 -4.28 18.84 4.88
N GLY A 104 -3.28 18.33 5.59
CA GLY A 104 -2.48 19.14 6.50
C GLY A 104 -1.44 18.35 7.28
N VAL A 105 -0.54 19.09 7.92
CA VAL A 105 0.45 18.54 8.85
C VAL A 105 -0.06 18.74 10.27
N GLN A 106 -0.23 17.65 11.02
CA GLN A 106 -0.67 17.69 12.41
C GLN A 106 0.50 17.80 13.38
N ASN A 107 1.60 17.10 13.09
CA ASN A 107 2.79 17.12 13.94
C ASN A 107 4.05 17.06 13.07
N PHE A 108 5.03 17.90 13.36
CA PHE A 108 6.35 17.81 12.77
C PHE A 108 7.39 17.96 13.89
N MET A 109 8.26 16.96 14.02
CA MET A 109 9.29 16.93 15.04
C MET A 109 10.62 16.54 14.42
N CYS A 110 11.66 17.30 14.72
CA CYS A 110 13.04 16.93 14.43
C CYS A 110 13.74 16.63 15.75
N TYR A 111 14.39 15.48 15.84
CA TYR A 111 15.19 15.13 17.00
C TYR A 111 16.51 14.50 16.58
N ARG A 112 17.51 14.63 17.44
CA ARG A 112 18.81 14.01 17.25
C ARG A 112 18.76 12.56 17.70
N GLN A 113 19.53 11.69 17.04
CA GLN A 113 19.71 10.30 17.41
C GLN A 113 21.15 10.03 17.84
N CYS A 114 21.31 9.03 18.70
CA CYS A 114 22.64 8.54 19.06
C CYS A 114 23.32 7.87 17.87
N CYS A 115 24.57 8.24 17.57
CA CYS A 115 25.35 7.66 16.49
C CYS A 115 25.72 6.17 16.68
N LYS A 116 25.46 5.60 17.87
CA LYS A 116 25.70 4.18 18.17
C LYS A 116 24.44 3.32 18.13
N CYS A 117 23.33 3.79 18.72
CA CYS A 117 22.12 2.97 18.89
C CYS A 117 20.88 3.51 18.18
N ASN A 118 21.00 4.64 17.44
CA ASN A 118 19.92 5.30 16.71
C ASN A 118 18.70 5.68 17.56
N LYS A 119 18.83 5.70 18.89
CA LYS A 119 17.76 6.15 19.80
C LYS A 119 17.75 7.66 19.93
N LYS A 120 16.54 8.21 20.06
CA LYS A 120 16.28 9.64 20.28
C LYS A 120 17.08 10.15 21.48
N LEU A 121 17.73 11.28 21.29
CA LEU A 121 18.51 11.96 22.32
C LEU A 121 17.69 13.09 22.97
N PRO A 122 17.95 13.38 24.26
CA PRO A 122 17.34 14.52 24.92
C PRO A 122 17.83 15.83 24.29
N ALA A 123 17.00 16.87 24.37
CA ALA A 123 17.40 18.22 24.01
C ALA A 123 18.34 18.76 25.09
N THR A 124 19.65 18.73 24.83
CA THR A 124 20.67 19.23 25.77
C THR A 124 21.35 20.45 25.18
N PRO A 125 21.46 21.58 25.92
CA PRO A 125 22.27 22.70 25.49
C PRO A 125 23.77 22.31 25.49
N GLY A 126 24.51 22.86 24.53
CA GLY A 126 25.96 22.63 24.38
C GLY A 126 26.35 21.65 23.27
N ASN A 127 27.62 21.25 23.27
CA ASN A 127 28.25 20.53 22.16
C ASN A 127 28.38 19.01 22.39
N VAL A 128 28.02 18.51 23.57
CA VAL A 128 28.13 17.10 23.95
C VAL A 128 26.83 16.64 24.60
N VAL A 129 26.36 15.46 24.23
CA VAL A 129 25.12 14.85 24.74
C VAL A 129 25.39 13.40 25.17
N LYS A 130 24.81 12.99 26.30
CA LYS A 130 24.83 11.60 26.76
C LYS A 130 23.58 10.89 26.26
N CYS A 131 23.75 9.74 25.61
CA CYS A 131 22.64 8.85 25.29
C CYS A 131 22.14 8.16 26.56
N GLU A 132 20.86 8.30 26.88
CA GLU A 132 20.24 7.66 28.04
C GLU A 132 20.09 6.14 27.85
N THR A 133 19.99 5.66 26.60
CA THR A 133 19.81 4.23 26.30
C THR A 133 21.11 3.44 26.36
N CYS A 134 22.20 3.94 25.77
CA CYS A 134 23.47 3.19 25.70
C CYS A 134 24.62 3.83 26.49
N GLY A 135 24.38 4.95 27.18
CA GLY A 135 25.36 5.64 28.00
C GLY A 135 26.42 6.44 27.23
N LEU A 136 26.50 6.32 25.90
CA LEU A 136 27.51 6.98 25.08
C LEU A 136 27.43 8.50 25.18
N ARG A 137 28.56 9.15 25.50
CA ARG A 137 28.73 10.60 25.38
C ARG A 137 29.28 10.92 23.99
N GLN A 138 28.59 11.78 23.24
CA GLN A 138 28.92 12.07 21.85
C GLN A 138 28.82 13.56 21.55
N LYS A 139 29.59 14.03 20.56
CA LYS A 139 29.45 15.40 20.06
C LYS A 139 28.10 15.55 19.38
N VAL A 140 27.44 16.67 19.63
CA VAL A 140 26.17 17.03 18.97
C VAL A 140 26.32 17.04 17.44
N SER A 141 27.47 17.45 16.92
CA SER A 141 27.77 17.46 15.48
C SER A 141 27.91 16.07 14.86
N ALA A 142 28.05 15.02 15.67
CA ALA A 142 28.11 13.63 15.21
C ALA A 142 26.74 12.93 15.27
N CYS A 143 25.71 13.58 15.81
CA CYS A 143 24.37 13.02 15.88
C CYS A 143 23.65 13.18 14.54
N SER A 144 23.01 12.12 14.05
CA SER A 144 22.06 12.22 12.93
C SER A 144 20.75 12.86 13.41
N SER A 145 20.09 13.60 12.52
CA SER A 145 18.73 14.10 12.75
C SER A 145 17.72 13.12 12.16
N GLN A 146 16.67 12.83 12.91
CA GLN A 146 15.49 12.12 12.43
C GLN A 146 14.29 13.05 12.42
N TYR A 147 13.50 12.95 11.34
CA TYR A 147 12.26 13.69 11.16
C TYR A 147 11.09 12.77 11.45
N HIS A 148 10.12 13.27 12.20
CA HIS A 148 8.86 12.61 12.46
C HIS A 148 7.75 13.54 11.99
N LEU A 149 6.93 13.05 11.06
CA LEU A 149 5.82 13.80 10.48
C LEU A 149 4.53 13.02 10.70
N GLN A 150 3.50 13.68 11.21
CA GLN A 150 2.12 13.20 11.15
C GLN A 150 1.34 14.10 10.21
N ALA A 151 0.81 13.51 9.15
CA ALA A 151 -0.01 14.22 8.19
C ALA A 151 -1.44 13.68 8.19
N LEU A 152 -2.40 14.58 8.07
CA LEU A 152 -3.78 14.25 7.77
C LEU A 152 -3.93 14.14 6.26
N LEU A 153 -4.33 12.96 5.79
CA LEU A 153 -4.45 12.63 4.38
C LEU A 153 -5.91 12.27 4.07
N ARG A 154 -6.37 12.54 2.84
CA ARG A 154 -7.67 12.08 2.35
C ARG A 154 -7.49 10.90 1.41
N HIS A 155 -8.25 9.83 1.63
CA HIS A 155 -8.35 8.66 0.77
C HIS A 155 -9.81 8.18 0.74
N ASP A 156 -10.42 8.07 -0.45
CA ASP A 156 -11.82 7.67 -0.64
C ASP A 156 -12.81 8.40 0.31
N ASP A 157 -12.71 9.73 0.38
CA ASP A 157 -13.51 10.60 1.26
C ASP A 157 -13.33 10.38 2.77
N ILE A 158 -12.38 9.54 3.17
CA ILE A 158 -11.99 9.31 4.56
C ILE A 158 -10.72 10.09 4.88
N ASN A 159 -10.74 10.84 5.98
CA ASN A 159 -9.55 11.49 6.52
C ASN A 159 -8.79 10.50 7.42
N THR A 160 -7.51 10.26 7.13
CA THR A 160 -6.65 9.33 7.87
C THR A 160 -5.37 10.04 8.30
N THR A 161 -4.98 9.88 9.56
CA THR A 161 -3.66 10.33 10.05
C THR A 161 -2.60 9.27 9.75
N VAL A 162 -1.53 9.68 9.08
CA VAL A 162 -0.38 8.81 8.75
C VAL A 162 0.88 9.37 9.39
N THR A 163 1.69 8.47 9.97
CA THR A 163 2.98 8.80 10.59
C THR A 163 4.14 8.36 9.70
N PHE A 164 5.08 9.27 9.47
CA PHE A 164 6.32 9.07 8.70
C PHE A 164 7.52 9.14 9.66
N PHE A 165 8.47 8.20 9.53
CA PHE A 165 9.64 8.03 10.41
C PHE A 165 10.96 8.14 9.64
#